data_AF-A0A6J7MVW8-F1
#
_entry.id   AF-A0A6J7MVW8-F1
#
_cell.length_a   1.000
_cell.length_b   1.000
_cell.length_c   1.000
_cell.angle_alpha   90.00
_cell.angle_beta   90.00
_cell.angle_gamma   90.00
#
_symmetry.space_group_name_H-M   'P 1'
#
loop_
_entity.id
_entity.type
_entity.pdbx_description
1 polymer ?
#
loop_
_entity_poly.entity_id
_entity_poly.type
_entity_poly.pdbx_seq_one_letter_code
_entity_poly.pdbx_strand_id
1 'polypeptide(L)' 'MILAIDTSANLAVVKTPPGAAQLLAAALDKGIKNGKLPGIGTIAGDDTIIIVAKSATGGNALGKSIDRFISENNSKRVK' A
#
# COMPACT_ATOMS: atom_id res chain seq x y z
N MET A 1 8.88 -5.92 -4.60
CA MET A 1 8.98 -5.81 -3.13
C MET A 1 7.66 -6.12 -2.40
N ILE A 2 6.61 -6.56 -3.10
CA ILE A 2 5.36 -7.05 -2.52
C ILE A 2 5.20 -8.53 -2.84
N LEU A 3 4.63 -9.29 -1.91
CA LEU A 3 4.34 -10.71 -2.05
C LEU A 3 2.84 -10.95 -2.27
N ALA A 4 1.99 -10.22 -1.55
CA ALA A 4 0.54 -10.33 -1.66
C ALA A 4 -0.14 -9.03 -1.19
N ILE A 5 -1.37 -8.83 -1.64
CA ILE A 5 -2.27 -7.78 -1.16
C ILE A 5 -3.62 -8.45 -0.87
N ASP A 6 -4.11 -8.28 0.35
CA ASP A 6 -5.44 -8.72 0.78
C ASP A 6 -6.23 -7.52 1.32
N THR A 7 -7.55 -7.64 1.43
CA THR A 7 -8.42 -6.52 1.82
C THR A 7 -9.59 -6.98 2.68
N SER A 8 -9.98 -6.17 3.65
CA SER A 8 -11.14 -6.43 4.51
C SER A 8 -11.79 -5.11 4.93
N ALA A 9 -13.09 -4.94 4.65
CA ALA A 9 -13.82 -3.70 4.91
C ALA A 9 -13.08 -2.44 4.39
N ASN A 10 -12.53 -1.61 5.28
CA ASN A 10 -11.75 -0.42 4.96
C ASN A 10 -10.23 -0.66 4.98
N LEU A 11 -9.76 -1.88 5.19
CA LEU A 11 -8.35 -2.20 5.30
C LEU A 11 -7.81 -2.81 3.99
N ALA A 12 -6.57 -2.45 3.66
CA ALA A 12 -5.71 -3.20 2.77
C ALA A 12 -4.50 -3.70 3.56
N VAL A 13 -4.16 -4.97 3.40
CA VAL A 13 -3.03 -5.63 4.04
C VAL A 13 -2.05 -6.03 2.96
N VAL A 14 -0.82 -5.54 3.07
CA VAL A 14 0.25 -5.80 2.10
C VAL A 14 1.32 -6.65 2.76
N LYS A 15 1.61 -7.80 2.15
CA LYS A 15 2.74 -8.65 2.53
C LYS A 15 3.99 -8.25 1.76
N THR A 16 5.11 -8.16 2.48
CA THR A 16 6.43 -7.87 1.93
C THR A 16 7.40 -9.00 2.30
N PRO A 17 8.59 -9.08 1.67
CA PRO A 17 9.69 -9.83 2.24
C PRO A 17 10.03 -9.38 3.67
N PRO A 18 10.70 -10.21 4.47
CA PRO A 18 11.14 -9.84 5.82
C PRO A 18 11.94 -8.53 5.83
N GLY A 19 11.69 -7.67 6.81
CA GLY A 19 12.35 -6.37 6.99
C GLY A 19 12.01 -5.29 5.95
N ALA A 20 11.15 -5.56 4.95
CA ALA A 20 10.88 -4.63 3.86
C ALA A 20 9.63 -3.74 4.09
N ALA A 21 8.83 -4.01 5.12
CA ALA A 21 7.54 -3.34 5.32
C ALA A 21 7.71 -1.82 5.54
N GLN A 22 8.67 -1.40 6.35
CA GLN A 22 8.88 0.01 6.68
C GLN A 22 9.23 0.86 5.45
N LEU A 23 10.12 0.36 4.60
CA LEU A 23 10.54 1.08 3.39
C LEU A 23 9.36 1.23 2.42
N LEU A 24 8.56 0.19 2.25
CA LEU A 24 7.38 0.25 1.39
C LEU A 24 6.30 1.17 1.99
N ALA A 25 6.07 1.12 3.30
CA ALA A 25 5.11 2.00 3.97
C ALA A 25 5.45 3.47 3.79
N ALA A 26 6.73 3.85 3.89
CA ALA A 26 7.18 5.22 3.61
C ALA A 26 6.87 5.67 2.17
N ALA A 27 6.91 4.76 1.19
CA ALA A 27 6.53 5.07 -0.18
C ALA A 27 5.00 5.20 -0.35
N LEU A 28 4.23 4.35 0.32
CA LEU A 28 2.76 4.41 0.35
C LEU A 28 2.27 5.70 1.03
N ASP A 29 2.86 6.08 2.16
CA ASP A 29 2.56 7.33 2.85
C ASP A 29 2.79 8.56 1.97
N LYS A 30 3.85 8.58 1.16
CA LYS A 30 4.06 9.63 0.16
C LYS A 30 2.95 9.64 -0.90
N GLY A 31 2.52 8.46 -1.35
CA GLY A 31 1.38 8.32 -2.27
C GLY A 31 0.08 8.85 -1.68
N ILE A 32 -0.19 8.58 -0.40
CA ILE A 32 -1.36 9.07 0.34
C ILE A 32 -1.30 10.60 0.49
N LYS A 33 -0.18 11.15 0.97
CA LYS A 33 0.02 12.59 1.18
C LYS A 33 -0.16 13.40 -0.11
N ASN A 34 0.28 12.84 -1.24
CA ASN A 34 0.19 13.49 -2.54
C ASN A 34 -1.14 13.20 -3.27
N GLY A 35 -2.12 12.61 -2.59
CA GLY A 35 -3.47 12.34 -3.13
C GLY A 35 -3.53 11.23 -4.19
N LYS A 36 -2.46 10.45 -4.39
CA LYS A 36 -2.40 9.36 -5.38
C LYS A 36 -3.02 8.07 -4.88
N LEU A 37 -3.09 7.88 -3.55
CA LEU A 37 -3.72 6.72 -2.92
C LEU A 37 -4.87 7.17 -2.02
N PRO A 38 -6.05 6.49 -2.06
CA PRO A 38 -7.23 6.86 -1.27
C PRO A 38 -7.17 6.34 0.19
N GLY A 39 -5.98 6.40 0.82
CA GLY A 39 -5.75 6.00 2.21
C GLY A 39 -5.84 7.15 3.20
N ILE A 40 -5.98 6.82 4.48
CA ILE A 40 -5.84 7.73 5.63
C ILE A 40 -4.42 7.66 6.19
N GLY A 41 -3.85 6.45 6.27
CA GLY A 41 -2.51 6.23 6.81
C GLY A 41 -2.11 4.76 6.77
N THR A 42 -0.87 4.48 7.17
CA THR A 42 -0.26 3.14 7.19
C THR A 42 0.31 2.79 8.57
N ILE A 43 0.33 1.50 8.91
CA ILE A 43 1.12 0.93 10.01
C ILE A 43 1.95 -0.20 9.44
N ALA A 44 3.27 -0.14 9.64
CA ALA A 44 4.21 -1.17 9.21
C ALA A 44 4.69 -2.00 10.40
N GLY A 45 4.59 -3.32 10.26
CA GLY A 45 5.35 -4.28 11.07
C GLY A 45 6.70 -4.58 10.41
N ASP A 46 7.11 -5.85 10.45
CA ASP A 46 8.34 -6.32 9.80
C ASP A 46 8.10 -6.73 8.33
N ASP A 47 7.11 -7.59 8.11
CA ASP A 47 6.78 -8.19 6.80
C ASP A 47 5.37 -7.84 6.31
N THR A 48 4.65 -7.00 7.07
CA THR A 48 3.23 -6.73 6.87
C THR A 48 2.94 -5.24 7.07
N ILE A 49 2.13 -4.66 6.18
CA ILE A 49 1.65 -3.28 6.28
C ILE A 49 0.12 -3.31 6.28
N ILE A 50 -0.49 -2.56 7.19
CA ILE A 50 -1.93 -2.27 7.19
C ILE A 50 -2.13 -0.85 6.70
N ILE A 51 -3.03 -0.66 5.74
CA ILE A 51 -3.42 0.64 5.21
C ILE A 51 -4.92 0.81 5.39
N VAL A 52 -5.33 1.96 5.94
CA VAL A 52 -6.75 2.27 6.21
C VAL A 52 -7.29 3.16 5.11
N ALA A 53 -8.39 2.78 4.48
CA ALA A 53 -9.13 3.57 3.50
C ALA A 53 -10.07 4.56 4.18
N LYS A 54 -10.42 5.65 3.46
CA LYS A 54 -11.37 6.67 3.95
C LYS A 54 -12.80 6.15 4.12
N SER A 55 -13.24 5.28 3.20
CA SER A 55 -14.58 4.68 3.25
C SER A 55 -14.57 3.36 4.01
N ALA A 56 -15.63 3.09 4.77
CA ALA A 56 -15.84 1.83 5.51
C ALA A 56 -15.76 0.57 4.63
N THR A 57 -16.06 0.69 3.33
CA THR A 57 -16.01 -0.41 2.35
C THR A 57 -14.89 -0.22 1.31
N GLY A 58 -13.98 0.72 1.57
CA GLY A 58 -12.97 1.17 0.60
C GLY A 58 -11.75 0.26 0.42
N GLY A 59 -11.60 -0.80 1.22
CA GLY A 59 -10.40 -1.64 1.27
C GLY A 59 -10.06 -2.28 -0.08
N ASN A 60 -11.05 -2.84 -0.78
CA ASN A 60 -10.84 -3.46 -2.10
C ASN A 60 -10.34 -2.44 -3.15
N ALA A 61 -10.95 -1.24 -3.18
CA ALA A 61 -10.54 -0.18 -4.09
C ALA A 61 -9.11 0.31 -3.76
N LEU A 62 -8.81 0.46 -2.46
CA LEU A 62 -7.48 0.82 -1.98
C LEU A 62 -6.43 -0.21 -2.38
N GLY A 63 -6.70 -1.51 -2.22
CA GLY A 63 -5.80 -2.58 -2.63
C GLY A 63 -5.44 -2.53 -4.11
N LYS A 64 -6.44 -2.32 -4.98
CA LYS A 64 -6.24 -2.13 -6.43
C LYS A 64 -5.42 -0.87 -6.74
N SER A 65 -5.66 0.22 -6.02
CA SER A 65 -4.86 1.45 -6.17
C SER A 65 -3.41 1.26 -5.75
N ILE A 66 -3.15 0.51 -4.68
CA ILE A 66 -1.79 0.18 -4.20
C ILE A 66 -1.05 -0.66 -5.25
N ASP A 67 -1.69 -1.70 -5.78
CA ASP A 67 -1.10 -2.57 -6.80
C ASP A 67 -0.68 -1.77 -8.05
N ARG A 68 -1.57 -0.89 -8.52
CA ARG A 68 -1.28 0.02 -9.63
C ARG A 68 -0.14 0.98 -9.30
N PHE A 69 -0.19 1.62 -8.14
CA PHE A 69 0.83 2.58 -7.71
C PHE A 69 2.22 1.94 -7.67
N ILE A 70 2.34 0.71 -7.17
CA ILE A 70 3.63 0.01 -7.10
C ILE A 70 4.11 -0.36 -8.51
N SER A 71 3.24 -0.88 -9.35
CA SER A 71 3.54 -1.22 -10.75
C SER A 71 4.04 -0.02 -11.56
N GLU A 72 3.42 1.16 -11.41
CA GLU A 72 3.85 2.39 -12.09
C GLU A 72 5.24 2.88 -11.64
N ASN A 73 5.57 2.71 -10.35
CA ASN A 73 6.86 3.14 -9.82
C ASN A 73 8.00 2.17 -10.18
N ASN A 74 7.72 0.88 -10.36
CA ASN A 74 8.71 -0.08 -10.88
C ASN A 74 9.09 0.23 -12.32
N SER A 75 8.12 0.55 -13.19
CA SER A 75 8.37 0.86 -14.60
C SER A 75 9.22 2.12 -14.83
N LYS A 76 9.15 3.09 -13.91
CA LYS A 76 9.98 4.32 -13.97
C LYS A 76 11.43 4.10 -13.55
N ARG A 77 11.76 2.98 -12.91
CA ARG A 77 13.09 2.68 -12.37
C ARG A 77 13.97 1.88 -13.34
N VAL A 78 13.38 1.36 -14.42
CA VAL A 78 14.05 0.58 -15.48
C VAL A 78 14.38 1.45 -16.71
N LYS A 79 14.03 2.74 -16.69
CA LYS A 79 14.42 3.72 -17.69
C LYS A 79 15.50 4.65 -17.17
#